data_AF-A0AAE2J9E5-F1
#
_entry.id   AF-A0AAE2J9E5-F1
#
_cell.length_a   1.000
_cell.length_b   1.000
_cell.length_c   1.000
_cell.angle_alpha   90.00
_cell.angle_beta   90.00
_cell.angle_gamma   90.00
#
_symmetry.space_group_name_H-M   'P 1'
#
loop_
_entity.id
_entity.type
_entity.pdbx_description
1 polymer ?
#
loop_
_entity_poly.entity_id
_entity_poly.type
_entity_poly.pdbx_seq_one_letter_code
_entity_poly.pdbx_strand_id
1 'polypeptide(L)'
;MTMKVGFIGLGIMGKPMSKNLLKAGYSLVVADRNPESIAEVIAAGAETAATAKDIAEQCDVIITMLPNSPHVKEVALGEGGIIEGAKPGTVLIDMSSIAPLASREISDALKAKGVDMLDAPVSGGEPKAIDGTLSVMVGGDKAIFDKYYDLMKAMAGSVVHTGDIGAGNVTKLANQVIVALNIAAMSEALTLATKAGVNPDLVYQAIRGGLAGSTVLDAKAPMVMDRNFKPGFRIDLHIKDLANALDTSHGVGAQLPLTAAVMEMMQALRADGLGTADHSALACYYEKLAKVEVTR
;
A
#
# COMPACT_ATOMS: atom_id res chain seq x y z
N MET A 1 -7.93 5.40 30.85
CA MET A 1 -7.22 4.22 30.35
C MET A 1 -6.80 4.50 28.92
N THR A 2 -5.56 4.19 28.57
CA THR A 2 -5.06 4.32 27.18
C THR A 2 -5.74 3.24 26.32
N MET A 3 -6.24 3.62 25.12
CA MET A 3 -6.90 2.68 24.21
C MET A 3 -5.93 1.57 23.77
N LYS A 4 -6.33 0.31 23.91
CA LYS A 4 -5.56 -0.86 23.44
C LYS A 4 -5.90 -1.17 21.99
N VAL A 5 -4.89 -1.24 21.12
CA VAL A 5 -5.04 -1.39 19.66
C VAL A 5 -4.40 -2.69 19.21
N GLY A 6 -5.15 -3.51 18.48
CA GLY A 6 -4.60 -4.67 17.78
C GLY A 6 -3.84 -4.23 16.53
N PHE A 7 -2.68 -4.81 16.23
CA PHE A 7 -1.98 -4.58 14.97
C PHE A 7 -1.47 -5.90 14.37
N ILE A 8 -2.03 -6.32 13.25
CA ILE A 8 -1.71 -7.61 12.61
C ILE A 8 -1.07 -7.37 11.25
N GLY A 9 0.17 -7.85 11.10
CA GLY A 9 1.01 -7.65 9.91
C GLY A 9 2.12 -6.64 10.18
N LEU A 10 3.35 -7.14 10.36
CA LEU A 10 4.55 -6.38 10.73
C LEU A 10 5.63 -6.45 9.64
N GLY A 11 5.20 -6.43 8.38
CA GLY A 11 6.10 -6.34 7.23
C GLY A 11 6.74 -4.95 7.07
N ILE A 12 7.27 -4.70 5.87
CA ILE A 12 7.95 -3.45 5.48
C ILE A 12 7.15 -2.19 5.87
N MET A 13 5.83 -2.21 5.68
CA MET A 13 4.97 -1.09 6.03
C MET A 13 4.45 -1.17 7.48
N GLY A 14 3.93 -2.33 7.88
CA GLY A 14 3.23 -2.48 9.16
C GLY A 14 4.12 -2.30 10.38
N LYS A 15 5.39 -2.72 10.31
CA LYS A 15 6.35 -2.57 11.42
C LYS A 15 6.67 -1.12 11.78
N PRO A 16 7.05 -0.23 10.84
CA PRO A 16 7.23 1.18 11.18
C PRO A 16 5.92 1.88 11.56
N MET A 17 4.79 1.51 10.95
CA MET A 17 3.47 2.04 11.31
C MET A 17 3.11 1.74 12.78
N SER A 18 3.29 0.50 13.24
CA SER A 18 3.03 0.12 14.64
C SER A 18 3.99 0.82 15.60
N LYS A 19 5.27 0.96 15.25
CA LYS A 19 6.25 1.72 16.04
C LYS A 19 5.86 3.21 16.17
N ASN A 20 5.23 3.81 15.16
CA ASN A 20 4.73 5.19 15.26
C ASN A 20 3.51 5.31 16.18
N LEU A 21 2.62 4.32 16.21
CA LEU A 21 1.54 4.27 17.21
C LEU A 21 2.08 4.16 18.65
N LEU A 22 3.10 3.33 18.87
CA LEU A 22 3.77 3.23 20.18
C LEU A 22 4.38 4.57 20.61
N LYS A 23 5.10 5.27 19.70
CA LYS A 23 5.65 6.61 19.96
C LYS A 23 4.57 7.65 20.27
N ALA A 24 3.39 7.53 19.66
CA ALA A 24 2.24 8.39 19.94
C ALA A 24 1.52 8.05 21.26
N GLY A 25 1.98 7.01 21.97
CA GLY A 25 1.48 6.65 23.30
C GLY A 25 0.33 5.64 23.30
N TYR A 26 0.01 5.00 22.16
CA TYR A 26 -0.99 3.92 22.13
C TYR A 26 -0.42 2.60 22.69
N SER A 27 -1.25 1.84 23.40
CA SER A 27 -0.91 0.48 23.83
C SER A 27 -1.24 -0.51 22.72
N LEU A 28 -0.28 -1.31 22.28
CA LEU A 28 -0.47 -2.27 21.18
C LEU A 28 -0.44 -3.72 21.63
N VAL A 29 -1.28 -4.55 21.01
CA VAL A 29 -1.12 -6.00 20.96
C VAL A 29 -0.88 -6.39 19.50
N VAL A 30 0.27 -6.99 19.20
CA VAL A 30 0.70 -7.23 17.82
C VAL A 30 0.75 -8.71 17.48
N ALA A 31 0.65 -9.02 16.18
CA ALA A 31 0.93 -10.35 15.62
C ALA A 31 1.47 -10.24 14.20
N ASP A 32 2.33 -11.19 13.82
CA ASP A 32 2.81 -11.41 12.46
C ASP A 32 3.19 -12.89 12.28
N ARG A 33 3.39 -13.33 11.04
CA ARG A 33 3.91 -14.69 10.76
C ARG A 33 5.42 -14.80 11.04
N ASN A 34 6.15 -13.67 11.05
CA ASN A 34 7.58 -13.61 11.33
C ASN A 34 7.85 -13.29 12.82
N PRO A 35 8.38 -14.25 13.60
CA PRO A 35 8.70 -14.04 15.02
C PRO A 35 9.70 -12.91 15.28
N GLU A 36 10.66 -12.69 14.37
CA GLU A 36 11.64 -11.62 14.51
C GLU A 36 10.98 -10.24 14.43
N SER A 37 9.99 -10.09 13.55
CA SER A 37 9.24 -8.83 13.40
C SER A 37 8.38 -8.55 14.63
N ILE A 38 7.81 -9.58 15.26
CA ILE A 38 7.11 -9.47 16.55
C ILE A 38 8.09 -9.02 17.64
N ALA A 39 9.24 -9.69 17.78
CA ALA A 39 10.24 -9.38 18.81
C ALA A 39 10.75 -7.94 18.71
N GLU A 40 10.98 -7.42 17.50
CA GLU A 40 11.38 -6.03 17.28
C GLU A 40 10.34 -5.00 17.76
N VAL A 41 9.06 -5.32 17.66
CA VAL A 41 7.97 -4.40 18.05
C VAL A 41 7.66 -4.53 19.55
N ILE A 42 7.82 -5.73 20.14
CA ILE A 42 7.83 -5.92 21.59
C ILE A 42 8.96 -5.11 22.24
N ALA A 43 10.17 -5.14 21.66
CA ALA A 43 11.29 -4.35 22.14
C ALA A 43 11.02 -2.83 22.09
N ALA A 44 10.06 -2.38 21.28
CA ALA A 44 9.60 -0.99 21.23
C ALA A 44 8.43 -0.68 22.19
N GLY A 45 7.92 -1.68 22.93
CA GLY A 45 6.90 -1.50 23.97
C GLY A 45 5.53 -2.13 23.68
N ALA A 46 5.39 -2.97 22.64
CA ALA A 46 4.14 -3.70 22.40
C ALA A 46 4.01 -4.99 23.22
N GLU A 47 2.77 -5.42 23.42
CA GLU A 47 2.42 -6.79 23.81
C GLU A 47 2.15 -7.64 22.56
N THR A 48 2.06 -8.97 22.72
CA THR A 48 1.71 -9.91 21.64
C THR A 48 0.64 -10.89 22.10
N ALA A 49 -0.09 -11.48 21.17
CA ALA A 49 -0.98 -12.61 21.43
C ALA A 49 -0.73 -13.74 20.42
N ALA A 50 -1.28 -14.93 20.68
CA ALA A 50 -1.01 -16.12 19.85
C ALA A 50 -1.83 -16.13 18.55
N THR A 51 -3.06 -15.61 18.58
CA THR A 51 -3.98 -15.60 17.43
C THR A 51 -4.63 -14.23 17.22
N ALA A 52 -5.22 -14.02 16.03
CA ALA A 52 -5.98 -12.81 15.74
C ALA A 52 -7.25 -12.71 16.61
N LYS A 53 -7.85 -13.85 16.96
CA LYS A 53 -8.90 -13.99 17.96
C LYS A 53 -8.47 -13.44 19.32
N ASP A 54 -7.32 -13.87 19.85
CA ASP A 54 -6.82 -13.42 21.16
C ASP A 54 -6.54 -11.90 21.18
N ILE A 55 -6.19 -11.32 20.03
CA ILE A 55 -6.08 -9.86 19.88
C ILE A 55 -7.47 -9.22 19.94
N ALA A 56 -8.44 -9.76 19.21
CA ALA A 56 -9.79 -9.22 19.13
C ALA A 56 -10.56 -9.28 20.46
N GLU A 57 -10.27 -10.25 21.33
CA GLU A 57 -10.89 -10.37 22.66
C GLU A 57 -10.52 -9.23 23.62
N GLN A 58 -9.37 -8.58 23.41
CA GLN A 58 -8.81 -7.56 24.31
C GLN A 58 -8.67 -6.16 23.69
N CYS A 59 -9.01 -6.00 22.41
CA CYS A 59 -8.87 -4.73 21.68
C CYS A 59 -10.22 -4.28 21.08
N ASP A 60 -10.57 -3.01 21.29
CA ASP A 60 -11.79 -2.42 20.70
C ASP A 60 -11.58 -2.00 19.24
N VAL A 61 -10.33 -1.88 18.80
CA VAL A 61 -9.95 -1.61 17.41
C VAL A 61 -8.75 -2.45 17.01
N ILE A 62 -8.78 -3.01 15.81
CA ILE A 62 -7.70 -3.81 15.22
C ILE A 62 -7.32 -3.21 13.87
N ILE A 63 -6.02 -3.04 13.64
CA ILE A 63 -5.45 -2.65 12.35
C ILE A 63 -4.86 -3.89 11.68
N THR A 64 -5.14 -4.09 10.38
CA THR A 64 -4.46 -5.09 9.55
C THR A 64 -3.61 -4.42 8.47
N MET A 65 -2.41 -4.93 8.22
CA MET A 65 -1.52 -4.49 7.15
C MET A 65 -0.89 -5.68 6.43
N LEU A 66 -1.66 -6.29 5.52
CA LEU A 66 -1.40 -7.62 4.96
C LEU A 66 -1.21 -7.58 3.43
N PRO A 67 -0.65 -8.66 2.82
CA PRO A 67 -0.25 -8.62 1.41
C PRO A 67 -1.38 -8.49 0.39
N ASN A 68 -2.52 -9.15 0.60
CA ASN A 68 -3.64 -9.21 -0.36
C ASN A 68 -4.96 -9.69 0.29
N SER A 69 -6.03 -9.73 -0.51
CA SER A 69 -7.39 -10.08 -0.05
C SER A 69 -7.48 -11.46 0.64
N PRO A 70 -6.90 -12.56 0.10
CA PRO A 70 -6.86 -13.84 0.82
C PRO A 70 -6.31 -13.77 2.24
N HIS A 71 -5.22 -13.03 2.47
CA HIS A 71 -4.63 -12.91 3.80
C HIS A 71 -5.53 -12.12 4.76
N VAL A 72 -6.17 -11.05 4.28
CA VAL A 72 -7.13 -10.29 5.10
C VAL A 72 -8.35 -11.17 5.42
N LYS A 73 -8.87 -11.94 4.46
CA LYS A 73 -9.98 -12.88 4.70
C LYS A 73 -9.60 -13.95 5.74
N GLU A 74 -8.42 -14.53 5.64
CA GLU A 74 -7.92 -15.52 6.61
C GLU A 74 -7.84 -14.94 8.02
N VAL A 75 -7.20 -13.77 8.18
CA VAL A 75 -7.05 -13.12 9.50
C VAL A 75 -8.37 -12.60 10.05
N ALA A 76 -9.24 -12.05 9.21
CA ALA A 76 -10.49 -11.46 9.66
C ALA A 76 -11.56 -12.53 9.94
N LEU A 77 -11.68 -13.55 9.08
CA LEU A 77 -12.83 -14.46 9.03
C LEU A 77 -12.48 -15.95 9.20
N GLY A 78 -11.20 -16.31 9.16
CA GLY A 78 -10.75 -17.70 9.28
C GLY A 78 -10.77 -18.24 10.72
N GLU A 79 -10.35 -19.51 10.87
CA GLU A 79 -10.18 -20.15 12.18
C GLU A 79 -9.15 -19.38 13.03
N GLY A 80 -9.51 -19.06 14.28
CA GLY A 80 -8.68 -18.19 15.14
C GLY A 80 -8.59 -16.74 14.64
N GLY A 81 -9.49 -16.34 13.73
CA GLY A 81 -9.58 -15.01 13.16
C GLY A 81 -10.27 -13.98 14.06
N ILE A 82 -10.23 -12.71 13.64
CA ILE A 82 -10.81 -11.58 14.37
C ILE A 82 -12.29 -11.82 14.69
N ILE A 83 -13.06 -12.35 13.73
CA ILE A 83 -14.52 -12.58 13.87
C ILE A 83 -14.89 -13.52 15.03
N GLU A 84 -13.97 -14.37 15.49
CA GLU A 84 -14.22 -15.33 16.57
C GLU A 84 -13.98 -14.74 17.96
N GLY A 85 -13.22 -13.64 18.06
CA GLY A 85 -12.88 -12.99 19.33
C GLY A 85 -13.46 -11.59 19.50
N ALA A 86 -13.88 -10.96 18.40
CA ALA A 86 -14.43 -9.61 18.42
C ALA A 86 -15.83 -9.58 19.08
N LYS A 87 -16.03 -8.60 19.95
CA LYS A 87 -17.33 -8.29 20.56
C LYS A 87 -18.08 -7.25 19.71
N PRO A 88 -19.42 -7.17 19.80
CA PRO A 88 -20.17 -6.11 19.13
C PRO A 88 -19.62 -4.72 19.48
N GLY A 89 -19.40 -3.88 18.48
CA GLY A 89 -18.77 -2.56 18.58
C GLY A 89 -17.25 -2.56 18.40
N THR A 90 -16.59 -3.71 18.25
CA THR A 90 -15.21 -3.80 17.78
C THR A 90 -15.10 -3.25 16.36
N VAL A 91 -13.98 -2.60 16.03
CA VAL A 91 -13.72 -2.05 14.69
C VAL A 91 -12.46 -2.66 14.06
N LEU A 92 -12.58 -3.11 12.81
CA LEU A 92 -11.44 -3.43 11.96
C LEU A 92 -11.09 -2.23 11.07
N ILE A 93 -9.84 -1.77 11.11
CA ILE A 93 -9.28 -0.81 10.16
C ILE A 93 -8.29 -1.57 9.28
N ASP A 94 -8.74 -2.02 8.11
CA ASP A 94 -7.86 -2.72 7.18
C ASP A 94 -7.10 -1.71 6.32
N MET A 95 -5.78 -1.61 6.55
CA MET A 95 -4.88 -0.73 5.80
C MET A 95 -4.19 -1.45 4.63
N SER A 96 -4.56 -2.70 4.37
CA SER A 96 -4.09 -3.48 3.24
C SER A 96 -4.61 -2.92 1.92
N SER A 97 -3.82 -3.04 0.85
CA SER A 97 -4.30 -2.75 -0.51
C SER A 97 -4.90 -4.01 -1.14
N ILE A 98 -6.23 -4.11 -1.11
CA ILE A 98 -7.00 -5.28 -1.55
C ILE A 98 -8.06 -4.90 -2.60
N ALA A 99 -8.70 -5.90 -3.20
CA ALA A 99 -9.80 -5.64 -4.12
C ALA A 99 -10.98 -4.97 -3.37
N PRO A 100 -11.59 -3.88 -3.89
CA PRO A 100 -12.73 -3.22 -3.23
C PRO A 100 -13.91 -4.15 -2.96
N LEU A 101 -14.15 -5.13 -3.84
CA LEU A 101 -15.18 -6.14 -3.62
C LEU A 101 -14.87 -7.00 -2.38
N ALA A 102 -13.61 -7.39 -2.18
CA ALA A 102 -13.22 -8.15 -1.01
C ALA A 102 -13.39 -7.33 0.29
N SER A 103 -13.09 -6.03 0.28
CA SER A 103 -13.37 -5.16 1.43
C SER A 103 -14.85 -5.17 1.81
N ARG A 104 -15.75 -5.07 0.81
CA ARG A 104 -17.20 -5.12 1.04
C ARG A 104 -17.64 -6.47 1.59
N GLU A 105 -17.19 -7.58 1.00
CA GLU A 105 -17.51 -8.93 1.46
C GLU A 105 -17.05 -9.18 2.90
N ILE A 106 -15.84 -8.73 3.25
CA ILE A 106 -15.31 -8.85 4.63
C ILE A 106 -16.14 -8.00 5.58
N SER A 107 -16.44 -6.76 5.20
CA SER A 107 -17.26 -5.86 6.01
C SER A 107 -18.65 -6.42 6.27
N ASP A 108 -19.30 -7.02 5.27
CA ASP A 108 -20.64 -7.61 5.42
C ASP A 108 -20.61 -8.81 6.38
N ALA A 109 -19.59 -9.65 6.29
CA ALA A 109 -19.40 -10.79 7.19
C ALA A 109 -19.14 -10.34 8.64
N LEU A 110 -18.31 -9.32 8.84
CA LEU A 110 -18.03 -8.73 10.15
C LEU A 110 -19.27 -8.04 10.74
N LYS A 111 -20.03 -7.31 9.92
CA LYS A 111 -21.24 -6.62 10.34
C LYS A 111 -22.32 -7.56 10.86
N ALA A 112 -22.41 -8.79 10.32
CA ALA A 112 -23.29 -9.83 10.84
C ALA A 112 -22.99 -10.24 12.30
N LYS A 113 -21.80 -9.90 12.82
CA LYS A 113 -21.39 -10.08 14.23
C LYS A 113 -21.35 -8.77 15.03
N GLY A 114 -21.81 -7.67 14.44
CA GLY A 114 -21.75 -6.34 15.05
C GLY A 114 -20.36 -5.73 15.07
N VAL A 115 -19.47 -6.16 14.18
CA VAL A 115 -18.12 -5.60 14.02
C VAL A 115 -18.13 -4.63 12.84
N ASP A 116 -17.68 -3.39 13.07
CA ASP A 116 -17.57 -2.37 12.02
C ASP A 116 -16.24 -2.49 11.29
N MET A 117 -16.20 -2.01 10.04
CA MET A 117 -14.98 -2.02 9.23
C MET A 117 -14.76 -0.68 8.53
N LEU A 118 -13.50 -0.23 8.51
CA LEU A 118 -12.98 0.78 7.61
C LEU A 118 -11.95 0.14 6.68
N ASP A 119 -12.01 0.43 5.37
CA ASP A 119 -10.91 0.13 4.46
C ASP A 119 -10.06 1.40 4.29
N ALA A 120 -8.85 1.37 4.83
CA ALA A 120 -7.97 2.53 4.99
C ALA A 120 -6.58 2.34 4.36
N PRO A 121 -6.45 1.94 3.08
CA PRO A 121 -5.16 1.73 2.44
C PRO A 121 -4.30 3.00 2.42
N VAL A 122 -2.99 2.78 2.30
CA VAL A 122 -1.98 3.85 2.43
C VAL A 122 -1.13 4.04 1.18
N SER A 123 -0.57 5.23 1.00
CA SER A 123 0.42 5.55 -0.03
C SER A 123 1.57 6.37 0.54
N GLY A 124 2.79 6.14 0.03
CA GLY A 124 4.01 6.83 0.47
C GLY A 124 5.27 5.97 0.55
N GLY A 125 5.14 4.64 0.51
CA GLY A 125 6.26 3.70 0.62
C GLY A 125 6.85 3.62 2.04
N GLU A 126 7.86 2.76 2.20
CA GLU A 126 8.54 2.52 3.47
C GLU A 126 9.08 3.80 4.13
N PRO A 127 9.74 4.74 3.42
CA PRO A 127 10.27 5.95 4.06
C PRO A 127 9.19 6.76 4.76
N LYS A 128 8.02 6.95 4.11
CA LYS A 128 6.91 7.68 4.72
C LYS A 128 6.20 6.91 5.82
N ALA A 129 6.25 5.56 5.79
CA ALA A 129 5.77 4.75 6.90
C ALA A 129 6.65 4.92 8.15
N ILE A 130 7.97 4.98 7.97
CA ILE A 130 8.95 5.26 9.04
C ILE A 130 8.73 6.66 9.60
N ASP A 131 8.64 7.66 8.73
CA ASP A 131 8.53 9.08 9.11
C ASP A 131 7.13 9.48 9.61
N GLY A 132 6.12 8.61 9.49
CA GLY A 132 4.74 8.90 9.89
C GLY A 132 4.05 9.91 8.97
N THR A 133 4.41 9.94 7.70
CA THR A 133 3.92 10.92 6.71
C THR A 133 3.13 10.28 5.57
N LEU A 134 2.58 9.07 5.80
CA LEU A 134 1.71 8.38 4.84
C LEU A 134 0.48 9.22 4.47
N SER A 135 -0.05 8.97 3.28
CA SER A 135 -1.42 9.36 2.91
C SER A 135 -2.34 8.17 3.11
N VAL A 136 -3.42 8.36 3.87
CA VAL A 136 -4.42 7.33 4.17
C VAL A 136 -5.74 7.70 3.47
N MET A 137 -6.27 6.77 2.68
CA MET A 137 -7.55 6.93 1.96
C MET A 137 -8.58 5.99 2.57
N VAL A 138 -9.66 6.51 3.14
CA VAL A 138 -10.55 5.72 4.01
C VAL A 138 -11.96 5.62 3.44
N GLY A 139 -12.44 4.40 3.23
CA GLY A 139 -13.85 4.09 3.03
C GLY A 139 -14.49 3.52 4.29
N GLY A 140 -15.78 3.78 4.47
CA GLY A 140 -16.60 3.26 5.57
C GLY A 140 -17.48 4.33 6.22
N ASP A 141 -18.10 3.99 7.35
CA ASP A 141 -19.00 4.90 8.08
C ASP A 141 -18.24 6.14 8.57
N LYS A 142 -18.79 7.34 8.31
CA LYS A 142 -18.20 8.62 8.68
C LYS A 142 -18.02 8.79 10.19
N ALA A 143 -18.94 8.29 11.00
CA ALA A 143 -18.85 8.37 12.45
C ALA A 143 -17.71 7.49 13.00
N ILE A 144 -17.51 6.31 12.40
CA ILE A 144 -16.39 5.42 12.75
C ILE A 144 -15.07 6.02 12.28
N PHE A 145 -15.04 6.62 11.07
CA PHE A 145 -13.90 7.40 10.59
C PHE A 145 -13.51 8.51 11.57
N ASP A 146 -14.48 9.33 12.00
CA ASP A 146 -14.25 10.45 12.92
C ASP A 146 -13.73 9.96 14.29
N LYS A 147 -14.28 8.84 14.79
CA LYS A 147 -13.86 8.22 16.05
C LYS A 147 -12.38 7.78 16.04
N TYR A 148 -11.89 7.26 14.90
CA TYR A 148 -10.52 6.74 14.78
C TYR A 148 -9.59 7.62 13.95
N TYR A 149 -9.98 8.86 13.65
CA TYR A 149 -9.18 9.80 12.87
C TYR A 149 -7.78 9.99 13.48
N ASP A 150 -7.70 10.30 14.78
CA ASP A 150 -6.42 10.56 15.46
C ASP A 150 -5.51 9.33 15.48
N LEU A 151 -6.09 8.13 15.62
CA LEU A 151 -5.34 6.87 15.55
C LEU A 151 -4.69 6.70 14.17
N MET A 152 -5.46 6.88 13.09
CA MET A 152 -4.93 6.81 11.73
C MET A 152 -3.92 7.94 11.47
N LYS A 153 -4.18 9.15 12.01
CA LYS A 153 -3.34 10.33 11.82
C LYS A 153 -1.98 10.21 12.50
N ALA A 154 -1.87 9.44 13.58
CA ALA A 154 -0.59 9.16 14.24
C ALA A 154 0.43 8.43 13.34
N MET A 155 -0.02 7.81 12.24
CA MET A 155 0.84 7.15 11.25
C MET A 155 0.99 7.95 9.94
N ALA A 156 0.37 9.13 9.85
CA ALA A 156 0.07 9.74 8.56
C ALA A 156 0.25 11.27 8.53
N GLY A 157 0.68 11.77 7.38
CA GLY A 157 0.66 13.20 7.07
C GLY A 157 -0.76 13.67 6.73
N SER A 158 -1.55 12.81 6.08
CA SER A 158 -2.92 13.09 5.63
C SER A 158 -3.82 11.85 5.80
N VAL A 159 -5.05 12.07 6.24
CA VAL A 159 -6.10 11.04 6.39
C VAL A 159 -7.40 11.62 5.83
N VAL A 160 -7.96 10.98 4.81
CA VAL A 160 -9.12 11.49 4.06
C VAL A 160 -10.21 10.43 3.96
N HIS A 161 -11.43 10.80 4.33
CA HIS A 161 -12.62 9.97 4.08
C HIS A 161 -13.06 10.13 2.62
N THR A 162 -13.17 9.01 1.91
CA THR A 162 -13.41 8.97 0.45
C THR A 162 -14.77 8.39 0.07
N GLY A 163 -15.57 7.96 1.04
CA GLY A 163 -16.92 7.44 0.82
C GLY A 163 -17.22 6.19 1.64
N ASP A 164 -18.17 5.39 1.15
CA ASP A 164 -18.58 4.15 1.82
C ASP A 164 -17.51 3.06 1.77
N ILE A 165 -17.75 1.94 2.45
CA ILE A 165 -16.84 0.80 2.48
C ILE A 165 -16.43 0.34 1.07
N GLY A 166 -15.13 0.21 0.86
CA GLY A 166 -14.49 -0.09 -0.42
C GLY A 166 -13.99 1.16 -1.17
N ALA A 167 -14.45 2.37 -0.82
CA ALA A 167 -14.01 3.60 -1.46
C ALA A 167 -12.52 3.92 -1.19
N GLY A 168 -11.99 3.51 -0.05
CA GLY A 168 -10.57 3.65 0.27
C GLY A 168 -9.72 2.86 -0.72
N ASN A 169 -10.03 1.58 -0.93
CA ASN A 169 -9.37 0.74 -1.93
C ASN A 169 -9.61 1.22 -3.36
N VAL A 170 -10.80 1.69 -3.74
CA VAL A 170 -11.00 2.31 -5.07
C VAL A 170 -10.06 3.51 -5.27
N THR A 171 -9.95 4.38 -4.27
CA THR A 171 -9.04 5.53 -4.31
C THR A 171 -7.58 5.09 -4.43
N LYS A 172 -7.21 4.03 -3.70
CA LYS A 172 -5.88 3.43 -3.80
C LYS A 172 -5.60 2.84 -5.19
N LEU A 173 -6.57 2.17 -5.83
CA LEU A 173 -6.41 1.65 -7.18
C LEU A 173 -6.17 2.78 -8.18
N ALA A 174 -6.93 3.87 -8.10
CA ALA A 174 -6.70 5.06 -8.93
C ALA A 174 -5.29 5.64 -8.71
N ASN A 175 -4.82 5.70 -7.45
CA ASN A 175 -3.46 6.11 -7.13
C ASN A 175 -2.41 5.21 -7.80
N GLN A 176 -2.57 3.88 -7.73
CA GLN A 176 -1.62 2.93 -8.29
C GLN A 176 -1.61 2.93 -9.82
N VAL A 177 -2.75 3.23 -10.47
CA VAL A 177 -2.82 3.50 -11.91
C VAL A 177 -1.96 4.70 -12.27
N ILE A 178 -2.16 5.85 -11.60
CA ILE A 178 -1.38 7.07 -11.87
C ILE A 178 0.12 6.83 -11.65
N VAL A 179 0.51 6.16 -10.56
CA VAL A 179 1.93 5.89 -10.28
C VAL A 179 2.54 5.01 -11.37
N ALA A 180 1.88 3.93 -11.79
CA ALA A 180 2.40 3.05 -12.84
C ALA A 180 2.59 3.79 -14.17
N LEU A 181 1.56 4.55 -14.59
CA LEU A 181 1.58 5.28 -15.85
C LEU A 181 2.61 6.41 -15.84
N ASN A 182 2.77 7.11 -14.72
CA ASN A 182 3.80 8.15 -14.61
C ASN A 182 5.22 7.57 -14.69
N ILE A 183 5.47 6.40 -14.07
CA ILE A 183 6.78 5.73 -14.18
C ILE A 183 7.03 5.28 -15.62
N ALA A 184 6.01 4.73 -16.29
CA ALA A 184 6.10 4.33 -17.69
C ALA A 184 6.38 5.53 -18.61
N ALA A 185 5.62 6.62 -18.46
CA ALA A 185 5.80 7.84 -19.25
C ALA A 185 7.18 8.49 -19.03
N MET A 186 7.66 8.53 -17.78
CA MET A 186 9.03 8.98 -17.46
C MET A 186 10.06 8.10 -18.18
N SER A 187 9.92 6.78 -18.07
CA SER A 187 10.82 5.82 -18.71
C SER A 187 10.85 6.00 -20.22
N GLU A 188 9.68 6.07 -20.85
CA GLU A 188 9.52 6.26 -22.29
C GLU A 188 10.19 7.55 -22.78
N ALA A 189 9.91 8.67 -22.11
CA ALA A 189 10.44 9.98 -22.50
C ALA A 189 11.96 10.08 -22.32
N LEU A 190 12.50 9.58 -21.20
CA LEU A 190 13.94 9.59 -20.96
C LEU A 190 14.67 8.64 -21.91
N THR A 191 14.15 7.44 -22.16
CA THR A 191 14.72 6.52 -23.15
C THR A 191 14.72 7.14 -24.56
N LEU A 192 13.64 7.82 -24.97
CA LEU A 192 13.57 8.55 -26.24
C LEU A 192 14.67 9.60 -26.33
N ALA A 193 14.78 10.47 -25.31
CA ALA A 193 15.77 11.54 -25.30
C ALA A 193 17.21 10.99 -25.36
N THR A 194 17.51 9.95 -24.58
CA THR A 194 18.82 9.29 -24.62
C THR A 194 19.09 8.68 -25.99
N LYS A 195 18.10 8.03 -26.61
CA LYS A 195 18.25 7.46 -27.95
C LYS A 195 18.47 8.53 -29.02
N ALA A 196 17.91 9.73 -28.82
CA ALA A 196 18.12 10.90 -29.67
C ALA A 196 19.44 11.63 -29.40
N GLY A 197 20.29 11.14 -28.48
CA GLY A 197 21.61 11.71 -28.20
C GLY A 197 21.62 12.85 -27.17
N VAL A 198 20.53 13.04 -26.42
CA VAL A 198 20.46 14.05 -25.36
C VAL A 198 20.71 13.37 -24.01
N ASN A 199 21.54 13.99 -23.17
CA ASN A 199 21.81 13.49 -21.82
C ASN A 199 20.51 13.51 -20.97
N PRO A 200 20.07 12.37 -20.40
CA PRO A 200 18.80 12.29 -19.68
C PRO A 200 18.78 13.07 -18.36
N ASP A 201 19.94 13.32 -17.72
CA ASP A 201 20.02 14.17 -16.52
C ASP A 201 19.72 15.63 -16.87
N LEU A 202 20.25 16.12 -17.99
CA LEU A 202 19.91 17.46 -18.49
C LEU A 202 18.42 17.57 -18.84
N VAL A 203 17.83 16.52 -19.43
CA VAL A 203 16.38 16.49 -19.69
C VAL A 203 15.58 16.53 -18.38
N TYR A 204 15.94 15.69 -17.41
CA TYR A 204 15.31 15.69 -16.09
C TYR A 204 15.36 17.09 -15.44
N GLN A 205 16.53 17.74 -15.42
CA GLN A 205 16.69 19.08 -14.87
C GLN A 205 15.83 20.12 -15.60
N ALA A 206 15.76 20.04 -16.93
CA ALA A 206 15.00 20.99 -17.73
C ALA A 206 13.47 20.87 -17.53
N ILE A 207 12.94 19.65 -17.39
CA ILE A 207 11.48 19.43 -17.40
C ILE A 207 10.86 19.34 -16.01
N ARG A 208 11.64 19.06 -14.95
CA ARG A 208 11.11 18.81 -13.60
C ARG A 208 10.37 19.98 -12.96
N GLY A 209 10.70 21.22 -13.34
CA GLY A 209 10.04 22.43 -12.84
C GLY A 209 8.79 22.85 -13.63
N GLY A 210 8.52 22.19 -14.76
CA GLY A 210 7.40 22.51 -15.65
C GLY A 210 6.20 21.56 -15.49
N LEU A 211 5.33 21.52 -16.50
CA LEU A 211 4.12 20.67 -16.51
C LEU A 211 4.41 19.15 -16.55
N ALA A 212 5.64 18.75 -16.93
CA ALA A 212 6.09 17.36 -16.83
C ALA A 212 6.56 16.98 -15.41
N GLY A 213 6.68 17.97 -14.51
CA GLY A 213 7.08 17.77 -13.13
C GLY A 213 6.09 16.87 -12.38
N SER A 214 6.61 15.90 -11.64
CA SER A 214 5.81 15.05 -10.76
C SER A 214 6.67 14.46 -9.65
N THR A 215 6.04 14.06 -8.54
CA THR A 215 6.72 13.34 -7.46
C THR A 215 7.39 12.06 -7.95
N VAL A 216 6.82 11.40 -8.97
CA VAL A 216 7.41 10.22 -9.60
C VAL A 216 8.70 10.59 -10.31
N LEU A 217 8.71 11.64 -11.13
CA LEU A 217 9.89 12.08 -11.87
C LEU A 217 11.05 12.38 -10.90
N ASP A 218 10.78 13.18 -9.87
CA ASP A 218 11.80 13.57 -8.88
C ASP A 218 12.31 12.39 -8.04
N ALA A 219 11.45 11.41 -7.75
CA ALA A 219 11.83 10.24 -6.96
C ALA A 219 12.53 9.16 -7.79
N LYS A 220 12.12 8.96 -9.05
CA LYS A 220 12.46 7.77 -9.84
C LYS A 220 13.49 8.02 -10.93
N ALA A 221 13.57 9.21 -11.52
CA ALA A 221 14.62 9.48 -12.51
C ALA A 221 16.04 9.34 -11.93
N PRO A 222 16.35 9.86 -10.72
CA PRO A 222 17.66 9.63 -10.10
C PRO A 222 17.94 8.15 -9.85
N MET A 223 16.96 7.39 -9.35
CA MET A 223 17.10 5.94 -9.15
C MET A 223 17.46 5.21 -10.44
N VAL A 224 16.79 5.54 -11.55
CA VAL A 224 17.06 4.95 -12.88
C VAL A 224 18.46 5.32 -13.36
N MET A 225 18.81 6.62 -13.36
CA MET A 225 20.10 7.11 -13.86
C MET A 225 21.30 6.59 -13.05
N ASP A 226 21.10 6.38 -11.75
CA ASP A 226 22.13 5.87 -10.83
C ASP A 226 22.11 4.33 -10.72
N ARG A 227 21.31 3.65 -11.57
CA ARG A 227 21.11 2.18 -11.61
C ARG A 227 20.72 1.57 -10.25
N ASN A 228 20.00 2.32 -9.43
CA ASN A 228 19.54 1.89 -8.12
C ASN A 228 18.09 1.40 -8.18
N PHE A 229 17.93 0.09 -8.38
CA PHE A 229 16.62 -0.57 -8.37
C PHE A 229 16.34 -1.34 -7.07
N LYS A 230 17.05 -1.00 -5.97
CA LYS A 230 16.73 -1.57 -4.66
C LYS A 230 15.30 -1.20 -4.27
N PRO A 231 14.49 -2.16 -3.79
CA PRO A 231 13.04 -1.98 -3.67
C PRO A 231 12.66 -0.92 -2.64
N GLY A 232 11.92 0.10 -3.08
CA GLY A 232 10.99 0.85 -2.22
C GLY A 232 9.55 0.33 -2.40
N PHE A 233 9.17 -0.03 -3.63
CA PHE A 233 7.95 -0.75 -3.95
C PHE A 233 8.19 -1.74 -5.09
N ARG A 234 8.01 -3.04 -4.84
CA ARG A 234 8.39 -4.10 -5.79
C ARG A 234 7.47 -4.14 -7.02
N ILE A 235 8.03 -4.45 -8.19
CA ILE A 235 7.24 -4.75 -9.42
C ILE A 235 6.14 -5.77 -9.13
N ASP A 236 6.44 -6.84 -8.39
CA ASP A 236 5.45 -7.88 -8.05
C ASP A 236 4.24 -7.35 -7.27
N LEU A 237 4.46 -6.36 -6.40
CA LEU A 237 3.38 -5.73 -5.63
C LEU A 237 2.57 -4.79 -6.52
N HIS A 238 3.23 -4.07 -7.43
CA HIS A 238 2.54 -3.20 -8.37
C HIS A 238 1.71 -4.00 -9.38
N ILE A 239 2.19 -5.15 -9.85
CA ILE A 239 1.41 -6.10 -10.64
C ILE A 239 0.12 -6.49 -9.91
N LYS A 240 0.20 -6.82 -8.61
CA LYS A 240 -1.00 -7.14 -7.82
C LYS A 240 -1.97 -5.97 -7.79
N ASP A 241 -1.49 -4.74 -7.62
CA ASP A 241 -2.36 -3.56 -7.61
C ASP A 241 -2.99 -3.27 -8.97
N LEU A 242 -2.23 -3.41 -10.07
CA LEU A 242 -2.76 -3.23 -11.42
C LEU A 242 -3.75 -4.34 -11.78
N ALA A 243 -3.56 -5.57 -11.26
CA ALA A 243 -4.52 -6.66 -11.44
C ALA A 243 -5.84 -6.30 -10.75
N ASN A 244 -5.80 -5.85 -9.49
CA ASN A 244 -6.99 -5.37 -8.79
C ASN A 244 -7.68 -4.21 -9.53
N ALA A 245 -6.92 -3.29 -10.14
CA ALA A 245 -7.45 -2.17 -10.92
C ALA A 245 -8.16 -2.66 -12.19
N LEU A 246 -7.55 -3.58 -12.93
CA LEU A 246 -8.14 -4.17 -14.14
C LEU A 246 -9.39 -5.00 -13.81
N ASP A 247 -9.34 -5.85 -12.78
CA ASP A 247 -10.50 -6.63 -12.33
C ASP A 247 -11.66 -5.73 -11.90
N THR A 248 -11.37 -4.68 -11.13
CA THR A 248 -12.37 -3.67 -10.75
C THR A 248 -12.94 -2.97 -11.99
N SER A 249 -12.09 -2.60 -12.95
CA SER A 249 -12.50 -1.97 -14.19
C SER A 249 -13.45 -2.85 -15.00
N HIS A 250 -13.13 -4.14 -15.15
CA HIS A 250 -13.98 -5.10 -15.85
C HIS A 250 -15.33 -5.28 -15.13
N GLY A 251 -15.32 -5.28 -13.79
CA GLY A 251 -16.55 -5.40 -12.99
C GLY A 251 -17.51 -4.21 -13.12
N VAL A 252 -17.00 -3.00 -13.41
CA VAL A 252 -17.83 -1.77 -13.50
C VAL A 252 -17.95 -1.19 -14.91
N GLY A 253 -17.28 -1.79 -15.91
CA GLY A 253 -17.27 -1.30 -17.29
C GLY A 253 -16.43 -0.04 -17.52
N ALA A 254 -15.47 0.25 -16.63
CA ALA A 254 -14.50 1.34 -16.83
C ALA A 254 -13.47 0.98 -17.92
N GLN A 255 -12.74 1.99 -18.41
CA GLN A 255 -11.76 1.84 -19.50
C GLN A 255 -10.34 2.18 -19.02
N LEU A 256 -9.49 1.15 -18.93
CA LEU A 256 -8.11 1.24 -18.43
C LEU A 256 -7.07 0.77 -19.49
N PRO A 257 -7.08 1.31 -20.73
CA PRO A 257 -6.22 0.80 -21.81
C PRO A 257 -4.72 0.94 -21.50
N LEU A 258 -4.31 2.06 -20.91
CA LEU A 258 -2.91 2.30 -20.57
C LEU A 258 -2.44 1.39 -19.42
N THR A 259 -3.32 1.14 -18.44
CA THR A 259 -3.02 0.22 -17.34
C THR A 259 -2.85 -1.21 -17.86
N ALA A 260 -3.70 -1.65 -18.79
CA ALA A 260 -3.56 -2.96 -19.43
C ALA A 260 -2.22 -3.08 -20.17
N ALA A 261 -1.78 -2.04 -20.87
CA ALA A 261 -0.47 -2.03 -21.52
C ALA A 261 0.68 -2.13 -20.51
N VAL A 262 0.68 -1.30 -19.45
CA VAL A 262 1.74 -1.31 -18.43
C VAL A 262 1.75 -2.60 -17.61
N MET A 263 0.60 -3.23 -17.39
CA MET A 263 0.54 -4.57 -16.79
C MET A 263 1.42 -5.56 -17.56
N GLU A 264 1.30 -5.62 -18.88
CA GLU A 264 2.09 -6.54 -19.70
C GLU A 264 3.58 -6.18 -19.71
N MET A 265 3.94 -4.89 -19.64
CA MET A 265 5.33 -4.47 -19.43
C MET A 265 5.88 -5.02 -18.11
N MET A 266 5.09 -4.95 -17.03
CA MET A 266 5.47 -5.49 -15.74
C MET A 266 5.56 -7.03 -15.74
N GLN A 267 4.68 -7.73 -16.46
CA GLN A 267 4.80 -9.19 -16.64
C GLN A 267 6.10 -9.57 -17.35
N ALA A 268 6.49 -8.82 -18.39
CA ALA A 268 7.77 -9.03 -19.07
C ALA A 268 8.96 -8.82 -18.11
N LEU A 269 8.93 -7.76 -17.29
CA LEU A 269 9.96 -7.50 -16.28
C LEU A 269 10.03 -8.61 -15.22
N ARG A 270 8.89 -9.11 -14.77
CA ARG A 270 8.84 -10.26 -13.86
C ARG A 270 9.52 -11.48 -14.49
N ALA A 271 9.19 -11.80 -15.74
CA ALA A 271 9.79 -12.92 -16.47
C ALA A 271 11.31 -12.74 -16.69
N ASP A 272 11.77 -11.49 -16.80
CA ASP A 272 13.19 -11.12 -16.87
C ASP A 272 13.89 -11.06 -15.50
N GLY A 273 13.24 -11.50 -14.42
CA GLY A 273 13.84 -11.58 -13.08
C GLY A 273 13.82 -10.28 -12.28
N LEU A 274 13.09 -9.25 -12.73
CA LEU A 274 12.99 -7.95 -12.06
C LEU A 274 11.75 -7.80 -11.15
N GLY A 275 11.04 -8.90 -10.86
CA GLY A 275 9.85 -8.88 -9.99
C GLY A 275 10.08 -8.29 -8.59
N THR A 276 11.29 -8.50 -8.04
CA THR A 276 11.67 -8.02 -6.70
C THR A 276 12.32 -6.64 -6.70
N ALA A 277 12.63 -6.08 -7.87
CA ALA A 277 13.20 -4.75 -8.01
C ALA A 277 12.15 -3.65 -7.73
N ASP A 278 12.61 -2.43 -7.39
CA ASP A 278 11.72 -1.28 -7.34
C ASP A 278 11.01 -1.08 -8.68
N HIS A 279 9.76 -0.62 -8.66
CA HIS A 279 8.99 -0.31 -9.87
C HIS A 279 9.64 0.73 -10.80
N SER A 280 10.66 1.48 -10.39
CA SER A 280 11.53 2.25 -11.31
C SER A 280 12.23 1.39 -12.35
N ALA A 281 12.41 0.08 -12.10
CA ALA A 281 12.91 -0.89 -13.06
C ALA A 281 12.00 -1.05 -14.29
N LEU A 282 10.82 -0.40 -14.32
CA LEU A 282 10.05 -0.25 -15.55
C LEU A 282 10.85 0.46 -16.67
N ALA A 283 11.83 1.30 -16.31
CA ALA A 283 12.78 1.85 -17.26
C ALA A 283 13.55 0.76 -18.02
N CYS A 284 13.92 -0.32 -17.36
CA CYS A 284 14.67 -1.44 -17.97
C CYS A 284 13.89 -2.10 -19.12
N TYR A 285 12.56 -2.08 -19.08
CA TYR A 285 11.73 -2.57 -20.19
C TYR A 285 11.98 -1.73 -21.45
N TYR A 286 11.88 -0.41 -21.32
CA TYR A 286 12.12 0.52 -22.42
C TYR A 286 13.57 0.47 -22.91
N GLU A 287 14.55 0.43 -22.00
CA GLU A 287 15.97 0.30 -22.32
C GLU A 287 16.27 -0.96 -23.14
N LYS A 288 15.69 -2.11 -22.74
CA LYS A 288 15.87 -3.40 -23.41
C LYS A 288 15.28 -3.40 -24.83
N LEU A 289 14.14 -2.74 -25.05
CA LEU A 289 13.52 -2.61 -26.37
C LEU A 289 14.32 -1.62 -27.25
N ALA A 290 14.67 -0.46 -26.71
CA ALA A 290 15.34 0.61 -27.44
C ALA A 290 16.85 0.39 -27.63
N LYS A 291 17.45 -0.58 -26.93
CA LYS A 291 18.90 -0.86 -26.95
C LYS A 291 19.71 0.38 -26.57
N VAL A 292 19.33 1.02 -25.45
CA VAL A 292 20.03 2.16 -24.85
C VAL A 292 19.71 2.20 -23.36
N GLU A 293 20.67 2.52 -22.51
CA GLU A 293 20.43 2.71 -21.07
C GLU A 293 20.27 4.19 -20.72
N VAL A 294 19.40 4.51 -19.78
CA VAL A 294 19.21 5.84 -19.22
C VAL A 294 20.17 6.00 -18.04
N THR A 295 21.32 6.63 -18.29
CA THR A 295 22.40 6.87 -17.31
C THR A 295 22.80 8.34 -17.27
N ARG A 296 23.52 8.75 -16.23
CA ARG A 296 24.16 10.08 -16.15
C ARG A 296 25.11 10.36 -17.31
#